data_AF-A0A8I1TBD9-F1
#
_entry.id   AF-A0A8I1TBD9-F1
#
_cell.length_a   1.000
_cell.length_b   1.000
_cell.length_c   1.000
_cell.angle_alpha   90.00
_cell.angle_beta   90.00
_cell.angle_gamma   90.00
#
_symmetry.space_group_name_H-M   'P 1'
#
loop_
_entity.id
_entity.type
_entity.pdbx_description
1 polymer ?
#
loop_
_entity_poly.entity_id
_entity_poly.type
_entity_poly.pdbx_seq_one_letter_code
_entity_poly.pdbx_strand_id
1 'polypeptide(L)'
;MHGGKRERAGRPPGSQNKATVDRQREVEESGMTPLNFLLSVMRDEDADMDKRMDAAKAVAPYVHPKLSSIQHGGNIGYLSHEEALDQLDHARQQRR
;
A
#
# COMPACT_ATOMS: atom_id res chain seq x y z
N MET A 1 -8.37 0.52 -44.03
CA MET A 1 -7.17 0.98 -43.30
C MET A 1 -7.25 0.42 -41.88
N HIS A 2 -6.41 -0.55 -41.53
CA HIS A 2 -6.39 -1.15 -40.18
C HIS A 2 -5.32 -0.47 -39.32
N GLY A 3 -5.65 -0.19 -38.06
CA GLY A 3 -4.76 0.45 -37.09
C GLY A 3 -3.65 -0.49 -36.63
N GLY A 4 -2.53 -0.49 -37.36
CA GLY A 4 -1.32 -1.23 -36.99
C GLY A 4 -0.52 -0.56 -35.87
N LYS A 5 0.40 -1.33 -35.27
CA LYS A 5 1.36 -0.86 -34.27
C LYS A 5 2.23 0.26 -34.87
N ARG A 6 2.08 1.47 -34.35
CA ARG A 6 2.94 2.64 -34.61
C ARG A 6 3.49 3.14 -33.29
N GLU A 7 4.58 3.90 -33.33
CA GLU A 7 5.11 4.54 -32.13
C GLU A 7 3.99 5.38 -31.48
N ARG A 8 3.75 5.17 -30.18
CA ARG A 8 2.63 5.78 -29.42
C ARG A 8 1.21 5.40 -29.88
N ALA A 9 1.04 4.31 -30.64
CA ALA A 9 -0.31 3.78 -30.88
C ALA A 9 -0.93 3.18 -29.62
N GLY A 10 -2.23 3.39 -29.47
CA GLY A 10 -3.03 2.83 -28.39
C GLY A 10 -2.97 3.65 -27.12
N ARG A 11 -3.55 3.07 -26.06
CA ARG A 11 -3.57 3.68 -24.73
C ARG A 11 -2.21 3.45 -24.05
N PRO A 12 -1.56 4.49 -23.49
CA PRO A 12 -0.29 4.34 -22.79
C PRO A 12 -0.41 3.32 -21.64
N PRO A 13 0.61 2.45 -21.44
CA PRO A 13 0.62 1.53 -20.32
C PRO A 13 0.56 2.30 -19.00
N GLY A 14 -0.27 1.86 -18.06
CA GLY A 14 -0.45 2.50 -16.76
C GLY A 14 -1.31 3.78 -16.75
N SER A 15 -1.74 4.29 -17.91
CA SER A 15 -2.70 5.40 -17.92
C SER A 15 -4.01 5.00 -17.25
N GLN A 16 -4.67 5.91 -16.55
CA GLN A 16 -5.99 5.65 -15.94
C GLN A 16 -7.09 5.55 -17.01
N ASN A 17 -8.20 4.91 -16.67
CA ASN A 17 -9.36 4.85 -17.58
C ASN A 17 -10.02 6.25 -17.62
N LYS A 18 -10.51 6.69 -18.78
CA LYS A 18 -11.21 7.97 -18.93
C LYS A 18 -12.31 8.13 -17.89
N ALA A 19 -13.17 7.11 -17.75
CA ALA A 19 -14.25 7.11 -16.76
C ALA A 19 -13.77 7.23 -15.29
N THR A 20 -12.55 6.78 -14.98
CA THR A 20 -11.96 6.96 -13.65
C THR A 20 -11.51 8.40 -13.44
N VAL A 21 -10.86 8.98 -14.45
CA VAL A 21 -10.40 10.38 -14.43
C VAL A 21 -11.59 11.33 -14.34
N ASP A 22 -12.63 11.11 -15.14
CA ASP A 22 -13.82 11.95 -15.17
C ASP A 22 -14.51 11.94 -13.80
N ARG A 23 -14.71 10.75 -13.19
CA ARG A 23 -15.28 10.64 -11.85
C ARG A 23 -14.44 11.33 -10.78
N GLN A 24 -13.11 11.19 -10.85
CA GLN A 24 -12.22 11.83 -9.89
C GLN A 24 -12.31 13.35 -10.02
N ARG A 25 -12.35 13.85 -11.26
CA ARG A 25 -12.54 15.27 -11.55
C ARG A 25 -13.89 15.80 -11.06
N GLU A 26 -14.99 15.08 -11.30
CA GLU A 26 -16.33 15.46 -10.82
C GLU A 26 -16.36 15.57 -9.28
N VAL A 27 -15.74 14.61 -8.60
CA VAL A 27 -15.62 14.62 -7.13
C VAL A 27 -14.77 15.80 -6.64
N GLU A 28 -13.67 16.10 -7.32
CA GLU A 28 -12.82 17.27 -7.00
C GLU A 28 -13.57 18.59 -7.26
N GLU A 29 -14.30 18.70 -8.38
CA GLU A 29 -15.10 19.87 -8.75
C GLU A 29 -16.27 20.11 -7.79
N SER A 30 -16.86 19.05 -7.21
CA SER A 30 -17.93 19.16 -6.21
C SER A 30 -17.48 19.86 -4.91
N GLY A 31 -16.17 20.05 -4.69
CA GLY A 31 -15.61 20.69 -3.51
C GLY A 31 -15.65 19.83 -2.24
N MET A 32 -16.38 18.71 -2.24
CA MET A 32 -16.47 17.79 -1.12
C MET A 32 -16.10 16.37 -1.55
N THR A 33 -14.85 15.99 -1.23
CA THR A 33 -14.43 14.60 -1.44
C THR A 33 -15.05 13.69 -0.38
N PRO A 34 -15.16 12.38 -0.65
CA PRO A 34 -15.58 11.40 0.36
C PRO A 34 -14.74 11.46 1.64
N LEU A 35 -13.43 11.73 1.51
CA LEU A 35 -12.53 11.92 2.65
C LEU A 35 -12.95 13.15 3.47
N ASN A 36 -13.22 14.29 2.81
CA ASN A 36 -13.65 15.52 3.48
C ASN A 36 -14.96 15.33 4.24
N PHE A 37 -15.93 14.63 3.64
CA PHE A 37 -17.20 14.30 4.28
C PHE A 37 -17.01 13.43 5.53
N LEU A 38 -16.23 12.36 5.45
CA LEU A 38 -15.99 11.50 6.62
C LEU A 38 -15.21 12.24 7.72
N LEU A 39 -14.29 13.13 7.35
CA LEU A 39 -13.61 14.00 8.32
C LEU A 39 -14.58 14.97 9.01
N SER A 40 -15.60 15.48 8.32
CA SER A 40 -16.61 16.34 8.95
C SER A 40 -17.48 15.55 9.92
N VAL A 41 -17.93 14.35 9.54
CA VAL A 41 -18.71 13.46 10.44
C VAL A 41 -17.92 13.06 11.68
N MET A 42 -16.64 12.72 11.54
CA MET A 42 -15.78 12.35 12.67
C MET A 42 -15.62 13.49 13.69
N ARG A 43 -15.57 14.74 13.20
CA ARG A 43 -15.35 15.95 14.00
C ARG A 43 -16.63 16.54 14.60
N ASP A 44 -17.79 16.15 14.10
CA ASP A 44 -19.08 16.61 14.59
C ASP A 44 -19.32 16.04 16.01
N GLU A 45 -19.43 16.92 17.00
CA GLU A 45 -19.64 16.53 18.40
C GLU A 45 -21.09 16.09 18.68
N ASP A 46 -22.04 16.56 17.88
CA ASP A 46 -23.46 16.24 18.00
C ASP A 46 -23.82 14.92 17.27
N ALA A 47 -22.91 14.41 16.45
CA ALA A 47 -23.08 13.12 15.79
C ALA A 47 -22.94 11.96 16.78
N ASP A 48 -23.71 10.90 16.52
CA ASP A 48 -23.65 9.66 17.27
C ASP A 48 -22.23 9.07 17.31
N MET A 49 -21.80 8.59 18.49
CA MET A 49 -20.43 8.15 18.73
C MET A 49 -20.03 7.00 17.80
N ASP A 50 -20.94 6.07 17.51
CA ASP A 50 -20.66 4.94 16.63
C ASP A 50 -20.37 5.41 15.20
N LYS A 51 -21.15 6.38 14.69
CA LYS A 51 -20.91 7.00 13.38
C LYS A 51 -19.57 7.72 13.32
N ARG A 52 -19.22 8.45 14.38
CA ARG A 52 -17.93 9.15 14.48
C ARG A 52 -16.76 8.17 14.49
N MET A 53 -16.90 7.08 15.23
CA MET A 53 -15.90 6.02 15.32
C MET A 53 -15.73 5.28 13.98
N ASP A 54 -16.81 5.00 13.28
CA ASP A 54 -16.74 4.37 11.96
C ASP A 54 -16.14 5.29 10.90
N ALA A 55 -16.47 6.58 10.93
CA ALA A 55 -15.79 7.58 10.12
C ALA A 55 -14.28 7.62 10.43
N ALA A 56 -13.90 7.62 11.71
CA ALA A 56 -12.49 7.59 12.14
C ALA A 56 -11.73 6.37 11.60
N LYS A 57 -12.31 5.17 11.70
CA LYS A 57 -11.73 3.93 11.15
C LYS A 57 -11.53 4.02 9.63
N ALA A 58 -12.50 4.59 8.92
CA ALA A 58 -12.46 4.71 7.48
C ALA A 58 -11.38 5.71 7.01
N VAL A 59 -11.21 6.84 7.72
CA VAL A 59 -10.21 7.86 7.34
C VAL A 59 -8.79 7.54 7.81
N ALA A 60 -8.62 6.77 8.89
CA ALA A 60 -7.30 6.46 9.48
C ALA A 60 -6.21 6.03 8.46
N PRO A 61 -6.46 5.16 7.46
CA PRO A 61 -5.44 4.74 6.49
C PRO A 61 -4.93 5.87 5.58
N TYR A 62 -5.73 6.93 5.40
CA TYR A 62 -5.41 8.07 4.54
C TYR A 62 -4.65 9.17 5.29
N VAL A 63 -4.69 9.16 6.63
CA VAL A 63 -4.03 10.16 7.50
C VAL A 63 -2.81 9.55 8.20
N HIS A 64 -2.84 8.25 8.49
CA HIS A 64 -1.79 7.50 9.16
C HIS A 64 -1.36 6.31 8.29
N PRO A 65 -0.12 6.30 7.77
CA PRO A 65 0.40 5.16 7.02
C PRO A 65 0.26 3.87 7.82
N LYS A 66 -0.38 2.85 7.22
CA LYS A 66 -0.38 1.50 7.79
C LYS A 66 1.02 0.91 7.66
N LEU A 67 1.45 0.16 8.67
CA LEU A 67 2.66 -0.64 8.57
C LEU A 67 2.52 -1.61 7.39
N SER A 68 3.51 -1.60 6.49
CA SER A 68 3.57 -2.53 5.39
C SER A 68 3.76 -3.95 5.92
N SER A 69 2.87 -4.87 5.53
CA SER A 69 3.05 -6.29 5.81
C SER A 69 4.17 -6.84 4.93
N ILE A 70 5.34 -7.06 5.50
CA ILE A 70 6.45 -7.70 4.80
C ILE A 70 6.24 -9.22 4.85
N GLN A 71 5.87 -9.82 3.72
CA GLN A 71 5.79 -11.27 3.59
C GLN A 71 7.23 -11.85 3.60
N HIS A 72 7.64 -12.44 4.71
CA HIS A 72 8.93 -13.12 4.81
C HIS A 72 8.79 -14.49 4.14
N GLY A 73 9.50 -14.71 3.04
CA GLY A 73 9.41 -15.92 2.22
C GLY A 73 10.01 -17.19 2.84
N GLY A 74 10.22 -17.24 4.16
CA GLY A 74 10.70 -18.41 4.90
C GLY A 74 12.12 -18.88 4.57
N ASN A 75 12.71 -18.46 3.45
CA ASN A 75 14.10 -18.76 3.11
C ASN A 75 15.02 -17.82 3.86
N ILE A 76 14.97 -17.89 5.18
CA ILE A 76 16.02 -17.31 5.96
C ILE A 76 17.11 -18.37 5.96
N GLY A 77 18.15 -18.12 5.17
CA GLY A 77 19.35 -18.95 5.06
C GLY A 77 20.14 -18.94 6.37
N TYR A 78 19.48 -19.30 7.46
CA TYR A 78 20.13 -19.53 8.73
C TYR A 78 20.89 -20.83 8.58
N LEU A 79 22.21 -20.73 8.58
CA LEU A 79 23.05 -21.76 9.16
C LEU A 79 22.37 -22.25 10.44
N SER A 80 22.10 -23.54 10.52
CA SER A 80 21.64 -24.11 11.78
C SER A 80 22.69 -23.79 12.86
N HIS A 81 22.27 -23.71 14.11
CA HIS A 81 23.22 -23.45 15.20
C HIS A 81 24.36 -24.48 15.19
N GLU A 82 24.04 -25.73 14.85
CA GLU A 82 24.99 -26.83 14.72
C GLU A 82 25.98 -26.59 13.57
N GLU A 83 25.48 -26.20 12.39
CA GLU A 83 26.34 -25.89 11.23
C GLU A 83 27.26 -24.68 11.49
N ALA A 84 26.78 -23.69 12.26
CA ALA A 84 27.59 -22.55 12.66
C ALA A 84 28.70 -22.92 13.66
N LEU A 85 28.42 -23.87 14.56
CA LEU A 85 29.42 -24.39 15.52
C LEU A 85 30.48 -25.23 14.81
N ASP A 86 30.07 -26.11 13.90
CA ASP A 86 30.99 -26.96 13.12
C ASP A 86 31.97 -26.11 12.29
N GLN A 87 31.49 -25.03 11.68
CA GLN A 87 32.37 -24.10 10.95
C GLN A 87 33.41 -23.42 11.85
N LEU A 88 33.04 -23.06 13.08
CA LEU A 88 33.96 -22.45 14.05
C LEU A 88 35.03 -23.43 14.51
N ASP A 89 34.67 -24.69 14.72
CA ASP A 89 35.61 -25.72 15.16
C ASP A 89 36.56 -26.14 14.02
N HIS A 90 36.06 -26.27 12.79
CA HIS A 90 36.91 -26.48 11.62
C HIS A 90 37.88 -25.30 11.38
N ALA A 91 37.42 -24.06 11.55
CA ALA A 91 38.27 -22.88 11.41
C ALA A 91 39.38 -22.79 12.47
N ARG A 92 39.15 -23.35 13.68
CA ARG A 92 40.16 -23.44 14.75
C ARG A 92 41.21 -24.52 14.48
N GLN A 93 40.79 -25.64 13.87
CA GLN A 93 41.69 -26.75 13.53
C GLN A 93 42.67 -26.38 12.41
N GLN A 94 42.26 -25.55 11.46
CA GLN A 94 43.12 -25.09 10.36
C GLN A 94 44.18 -24.04 10.77
N ARG A 95 44.11 -23.51 11.99
CA ARG A 95 45.08 -22.54 12.54
C ARG A 95 46.13 -23.17 13.47
N ARG A 96 46.14 -24.49 13.62
CA ARG A 96 47.19 -25.25 14.31
C ARG A 96 48.06 -25.97 13.29
#